data_AF-A0A3S0B761-F1
#
_entry.id   AF-A0A3S0B761-F1
#
_cell.length_a   1.000
_cell.length_b   1.000
_cell.length_c   1.000
_cell.angle_alpha   90.00
_cell.angle_beta   90.00
_cell.angle_gamma   90.00
#
_symmetry.space_group_name_H-M   'P 1'
#
loop_
_entity.id
_entity.type
_entity.pdbx_description
1 polymer ?
#
loop_
_entity_poly.entity_id
_entity_poly.type
_entity_poly.pdbx_seq_one_letter_code
_entity_poly.pdbx_strand_id
1 'polypeptide(L)' 'MPSFMVKLLFGQMGEELFLNSLNILPTKLMNLNFKFKYPDFIQCIRAIKNQEF' A
#
# COMPACT_ATOMS: atom_id res chain seq x y z
N MET A 1 -8.62 7.80 10.36
CA MET A 1 -8.93 7.33 11.72
C MET A 1 -8.11 8.13 12.72
N PRO A 2 -8.63 8.51 13.90
CA PRO A 2 -7.83 9.16 14.94
C PRO A 2 -6.69 8.26 15.44
N SER A 3 -5.51 8.83 15.70
CA SER A 3 -4.30 8.09 16.14
C SER A 3 -4.55 7.26 17.42
N PHE A 4 -5.28 7.81 18.40
CA PHE A 4 -5.55 7.10 19.66
C PHE A 4 -6.31 5.78 19.45
N MET A 5 -7.21 5.73 18.45
CA MET A 5 -8.00 4.55 18.14
C MET A 5 -7.12 3.45 17.51
N VAL A 6 -6.14 3.84 16.70
CA VAL A 6 -5.16 2.90 16.13
C VAL A 6 -4.30 2.30 17.24
N LYS A 7 -3.84 3.10 18.21
CA LYS A 7 -3.08 2.60 19.37
C LYS A 7 -3.90 1.66 20.26
N LEU A 8 -5.20 1.92 20.43
CA LEU A 8 -6.08 1.06 21.23
C LEU A 8 -6.29 -0.32 20.58
N LEU A 9 -6.45 -0.36 19.26
CA LEU A 9 -6.74 -1.60 18.51
C LEU A 9 -5.48 -2.41 18.20
N PHE A 10 -4.35 -1.76 17.93
CA PHE A 10 -3.15 -2.38 17.38
C PHE A 10 -1.88 -2.17 18.24
N GLY A 11 -2.01 -1.56 19.41
CA GLY A 11 -0.89 -1.27 20.30
C GLY A 11 0.15 -0.33 19.69
N GLN A 12 1.41 -0.46 20.11
CA GLN A 12 2.51 0.38 19.62
C GLN A 12 2.87 0.11 18.15
N MET A 13 2.67 -1.11 17.63
CA MET A 13 3.00 -1.45 16.23
C MET A 13 2.01 -0.86 15.22
N GLY A 14 0.78 -0.58 15.64
CA GLY A 14 -0.21 0.08 14.79
C GLY A 14 0.16 1.51 14.42
N GLU A 15 0.85 2.20 15.31
CA GLU A 15 1.35 3.55 15.05
C GLU A 15 2.45 3.53 13.97
N GLU A 16 3.42 2.63 14.10
CA GLU A 16 4.54 2.57 13.16
C GLU A 16 4.16 2.10 11.75
N LEU A 17 3.10 1.29 11.61
CA LEU A 17 2.67 0.77 10.30
C LEU A 17 1.55 1.57 9.65
N PHE A 18 0.58 2.08 10.42
CA PHE A 18 -0.58 2.80 9.87
C PHE A 18 -0.46 4.32 9.93
N LEU A 19 0.27 4.86 10.91
CA LEU A 19 0.41 6.32 11.06
C LEU A 19 1.66 6.87 10.36
N ASN A 20 2.60 6.01 9.99
CA ASN A 20 3.73 6.39 9.16
C ASN A 20 3.41 6.29 7.67
N SER A 21 3.76 7.33 6.93
CA SER A 21 3.75 7.31 5.47
C SER A 21 5.14 6.94 4.96
N LEU A 22 5.22 5.92 4.11
CA LEU A 22 6.45 5.53 3.43
C LEU A 22 6.37 5.93 1.96
N ASN A 23 7.26 6.80 1.52
CA ASN A 23 7.41 7.15 0.11
C ASN A 23 8.37 6.17 -0.56
N ILE A 24 7.84 5.09 -1.16
CA ILE A 24 8.63 4.02 -1.77
C ILE A 24 8.54 4.09 -3.30
N LEU A 25 9.70 4.07 -3.97
CA LEU A 25 9.81 3.97 -5.41
C LEU A 25 10.45 2.63 -5.82
N PRO A 26 9.84 1.84 -6.72
CA PRO A 26 10.33 0.50 -7.09
C PRO A 26 11.47 0.56 -8.13
N THR A 27 12.54 1.30 -7.83
CA THR A 27 13.64 1.61 -8.77
C THR A 27 14.30 0.39 -9.38
N LYS A 28 14.59 -0.65 -8.59
CA LYS A 28 15.17 -1.90 -9.09
C LYS A 28 14.28 -2.59 -10.12
N LEU A 29 12.97 -2.63 -9.89
CA LEU A 29 12.02 -3.25 -10.82
C LEU A 29 11.86 -2.43 -12.10
N MET A 30 11.84 -1.09 -11.98
CA MET A 30 11.85 -0.19 -13.14
C MET A 30 13.10 -0.41 -14.00
N ASN A 31 14.28 -0.54 -13.38
CA ASN A 31 15.55 -0.78 -14.09
C ASN A 31 15.60 -2.15 -14.78
N LEU A 32 14.88 -3.14 -14.25
CA LEU A 32 14.77 -4.47 -14.83
C LEU A 32 13.68 -4.58 -15.92
N ASN A 33 13.07 -3.46 -16.32
CA ASN A 33 11.94 -3.43 -17.25
C ASN A 33 10.78 -4.35 -16.81
N PHE A 34 10.59 -4.52 -15.50
CA PHE A 34 9.50 -5.31 -14.98
C PHE A 34 8.16 -4.67 -15.34
N LYS A 35 7.26 -5.44 -15.96
CA LYS A 35 5.93 -4.96 -16.34
C LYS A 35 4.92 -5.23 -15.23
N PHE A 36 4.53 -4.18 -14.51
CA PHE A 36 3.45 -4.27 -13.52
C PHE A 36 2.12 -4.56 -14.23
N LYS A 37 1.40 -5.60 -13.77
CA LYS A 37 0.05 -5.92 -14.23
C LYS A 37 -0.93 -4.76 -13.96
N TYR A 38 -0.73 -4.07 -12.83
CA TYR A 38 -1.46 -2.87 -12.43
C TYR A 38 -0.45 -1.79 -12.01
N PRO A 39 -0.04 -0.90 -12.93
CA PRO A 39 1.05 0.06 -12.67
C PRO A 39 0.63 1.23 -11.78
N ASP A 40 -0.68 1.47 -11.64
CA ASP A 40 -1.22 2.49 -10.76
C ASP A 40 -2.34 1.95 -9.86
N PHE A 41 -2.64 2.73 -8.83
CA PHE A 41 -3.62 2.40 -7.81
C PHE A 41 -5.03 2.24 -8.38
N ILE A 42 -5.44 3.06 -9.35
CA ILE A 42 -6.79 3.03 -9.91
C ILE A 42 -7.03 1.75 -10.70
N GLN A 43 -6.06 1.33 -11.50
CA GLN A 43 -6.11 0.06 -12.22
C GLN A 43 -6.19 -1.12 -11.26
N CYS A 44 -5.37 -1.11 -10.20
CA CYS A 44 -5.36 -2.17 -9.20
C CYS A 44 -6.71 -2.29 -8.46
N ILE A 45 -7.26 -1.16 -7.98
CA ILE A 45 -8.55 -1.15 -7.28
C ILE A 45 -9.70 -1.62 -8.19
N ARG A 46 -9.68 -1.24 -9.47
CA ARG A 46 -10.70 -1.70 -10.43
C ARG A 46 -10.66 -3.22 -10.60
N ALA A 47 -9.46 -3.79 -10.75
CA ALA A 47 -9.28 -5.23 -10.91
C ALA A 47 -9.75 -6.00 -9.67
N ILE A 48 -9.41 -5.54 -8.46
CA ILE A 48 -9.86 -6.13 -7.20
C ILE A 48 -11.40 -6.11 -7.12
N LYS A 49 -12.02 -4.97 -7.45
CA LYS A 49 -13.49 -4.84 -7.44
C LYS A 49 -14.17 -5.81 -8.42
N ASN A 50 -13.53 -6.08 -9.55
CA ASN A 50 -14.03 -6.96 -10.60
C ASN A 50 -13.63 -8.44 -10.41
N GLN A 51 -12.85 -8.76 -9.37
CA GLN A 51 -12.25 -10.09 -9.15
C GLN A 51 -11.35 -10.59 -10.29
N GLU A 52 -10.66 -9.67 -10.96
CA GLU A 52 -9.73 -9.96 -12.06
C GLU A 52 -8.30 -10.04 -11.50
N PHE A 53 -7.86 -11.24 -11.08
CA PHE A 53 -6.55 -11.47 -10.45
C PHE A 53 -5.48 -12.02 -11.38
#